data_AF-A0A0C9WSH2-F1
#
_entry.id   AF-A0A0C9WSH2-F1
#
_cell.length_a   1.000
_cell.length_b   1.000
_cell.length_c   1.000
_cell.angle_alpha   90.00
_cell.angle_beta   90.00
_cell.angle_gamma   90.00
#
_symmetry.space_group_name_H-M   'P 1'
#
loop_
_entity.id
_entity.type
_entity.pdbx_description
1 polymer ?
#
loop_
_entity_poly.entity_id
_entity_poly.type
_entity_poly.pdbx_seq_one_letter_code
_entity_poly.pdbx_strand_id
1 'polypeptide(L)'
;MPGWGPFVEESAYETFISNYVDQPEINTCESEHDAIAKAQTRCTPGYAVSGVGVVICSRHALIRRNGAGDLQLGEKYCNMDWIIFLALAGVILPWIFITYDIGCQWLKNFRSRMLDFPESMQIDPTTRVDVGIPSWHINGHGRKCRTDFCLGYTKGAGRTCGEEVETTWSSTNALAPSVREMGPGARHDTLNDHWNGWNFRKIVGFRNLFSRCFEEAALMSAKHSEIFEKFSATFPPETVARWVRMVERWESDPRAPNPYDEPEQTTTLQDVRLELARKETLQLAAGYVPRHKVSMMGFDLEDQQ
;
A
#
# COMPACT_ATOMS: atom_id res chain seq x y z
N MET A 1 -2.48 -7.26 30.82
CA MET A 1 -1.07 -7.02 31.21
C MET A 1 -0.38 -6.29 30.05
N PRO A 2 0.22 -5.11 30.29
CA PRO A 2 0.93 -4.34 29.26
C PRO A 2 2.01 -5.20 28.57
N GLY A 3 2.08 -5.19 27.23
CA GLY A 3 3.13 -5.88 26.44
C GLY A 3 2.97 -7.41 26.24
N TRP A 4 1.83 -7.99 26.64
CA TRP A 4 1.51 -9.42 26.44
C TRP A 4 0.38 -9.65 25.43
N GLY A 5 -0.18 -8.57 24.88
CA GLY A 5 -1.23 -8.58 23.87
C GLY A 5 -0.84 -7.76 22.63
N PRO A 6 -1.83 -7.29 21.87
CA PRO A 6 -1.63 -6.33 20.79
C PRO A 6 -0.94 -5.04 21.21
N PHE A 7 -1.36 -4.40 22.31
CA PHE A 7 -0.77 -3.13 22.75
C PHE A 7 0.69 -3.29 23.20
N VAL A 8 1.51 -2.32 22.80
CA VAL A 8 2.87 -2.11 23.31
C VAL A 8 2.86 -1.82 24.82
N GLU A 9 4.02 -1.94 25.47
CA GLU A 9 4.16 -1.49 26.86
C GLU A 9 4.07 0.04 26.90
N GLU A 10 3.12 0.56 27.66
CA GLU A 10 2.70 1.97 27.63
C GLU A 10 3.80 2.90 28.13
N SER A 11 4.45 2.58 29.24
CA SER A 11 5.42 3.51 29.87
C SER A 11 6.65 3.75 29.00
N ALA A 12 7.21 2.68 28.43
CA ALA A 12 8.35 2.75 27.52
C ALA A 12 7.98 3.47 26.22
N TYR A 13 6.80 3.18 25.68
CA TYR A 13 6.30 3.82 24.48
C TYR A 13 6.08 5.33 24.68
N GLU A 14 5.38 5.73 25.75
CA GLU A 14 5.14 7.13 26.11
C GLU A 14 6.45 7.89 26.35
N THR A 15 7.38 7.27 27.07
CA THR A 15 8.71 7.85 27.30
C THR A 15 9.43 8.11 25.98
N PHE A 16 9.38 7.17 25.04
CA PHE A 16 10.00 7.33 23.73
C PHE A 16 9.37 8.48 22.95
N ILE A 17 8.05 8.45 22.72
CA ILE A 17 7.34 9.45 21.90
C ILE A 17 7.42 10.86 22.48
N SER A 18 7.62 11.00 23.81
CA SER A 18 7.78 12.30 24.47
C SER A 18 9.00 13.09 23.96
N ASN A 19 9.97 12.42 23.34
CA ASN A 19 11.14 13.07 22.72
C ASN A 19 10.87 13.57 21.29
N TYR A 20 9.69 13.26 20.73
CA TYR A 20 9.36 13.46 19.31
C TYR A 20 8.13 14.37 19.11
N VAL A 21 7.93 15.33 20.01
CA VAL A 21 6.77 16.23 20.00
C VAL A 21 6.73 17.08 18.72
N ASP A 22 7.87 17.66 18.34
CA ASP A 22 8.00 18.64 17.24
C ASP A 22 8.72 18.06 16.01
N GLN A 23 8.36 16.86 15.56
CA GLN A 23 8.86 16.33 14.29
C GLN A 23 7.94 16.73 13.12
N PRO A 24 8.35 17.67 12.26
CA PRO A 24 7.61 17.97 11.05
C PRO A 24 7.77 16.83 10.04
N GLU A 25 6.64 16.24 9.65
CA GLU A 25 6.59 15.30 8.54
C GLU A 25 6.27 16.06 7.26
N ILE A 26 7.23 16.05 6.34
CA ILE A 26 7.11 16.74 5.06
C ILE A 26 6.54 15.76 4.06
N ASN A 27 5.46 16.15 3.39
CA ASN A 27 4.98 15.41 2.22
C ASN A 27 5.99 15.56 1.07
N THR A 28 6.59 14.45 0.66
CA THR A 28 7.64 14.38 -0.35
C THR A 28 7.18 13.66 -1.62
N CYS A 29 5.88 13.46 -1.79
CA CYS A 29 5.29 12.91 -3.00
C CYS A 29 3.99 13.66 -3.36
N GLU A 30 3.47 13.41 -4.56
CA GLU A 30 2.20 13.98 -5.04
C GLU A 30 0.99 13.22 -4.46
N SER A 31 1.08 12.81 -3.19
CA SER A 31 -0.04 12.16 -2.52
C SER A 31 -1.11 13.18 -2.19
N GLU A 32 -2.32 12.95 -2.70
CA GLU A 32 -3.56 13.60 -2.27
C GLU A 32 -4.10 12.97 -0.98
N HIS A 33 -3.57 11.81 -0.59
CA HIS A 33 -3.92 11.18 0.68
C HIS A 33 -3.41 12.01 1.84
N ASP A 34 -4.40 12.46 2.58
CA ASP A 34 -4.38 13.40 3.69
C ASP A 34 -3.70 12.85 4.96
N ALA A 35 -3.02 11.69 4.94
CA ALA A 35 -2.49 11.07 6.17
C ALA A 35 -1.49 12.00 6.91
N ILE A 36 -0.54 12.59 6.18
CA ILE A 36 0.44 13.55 6.73
C ILE A 36 -0.24 14.89 7.09
N ALA A 37 -1.14 15.38 6.25
CA ALA A 37 -1.84 16.66 6.47
C ALA A 37 -2.87 16.59 7.64
N LYS A 38 -3.55 15.46 7.79
CA LYS A 38 -4.48 15.15 8.90
C LYS A 38 -3.75 14.83 10.19
N ALA A 39 -2.58 14.18 10.13
CA ALA A 39 -1.75 13.95 11.31
C ALA A 39 -1.45 15.27 12.03
N GLN A 40 -1.06 16.31 11.28
CA GLN A 40 -0.73 17.62 11.85
C GLN A 40 -1.95 18.42 12.38
N THR A 41 -3.17 18.07 11.98
CA THR A 41 -4.38 18.86 12.27
C THR A 41 -5.37 18.18 13.22
N ARG A 42 -5.32 16.86 13.41
CA ARG A 42 -6.23 16.12 14.30
C ARG A 42 -5.76 16.12 15.75
N CYS A 43 -5.73 17.31 16.36
CA CYS A 43 -5.87 17.42 17.81
C CYS A 43 -7.33 17.76 18.11
N THR A 44 -8.11 16.80 18.62
CA THR A 44 -9.44 17.12 19.15
C THR A 44 -9.26 17.56 20.60
N PRO A 45 -9.49 18.85 20.95
CA PRO A 45 -9.29 19.32 22.31
C PRO A 45 -10.07 18.46 23.31
N GLY A 46 -9.41 18.03 24.39
CA GLY A 46 -10.01 17.21 25.45
C GLY A 46 -9.85 15.69 25.28
N TYR A 47 -9.24 15.21 24.19
CA TYR A 47 -8.94 13.79 23.99
C TYR A 47 -7.52 13.50 24.46
N ALA A 48 -7.34 12.50 25.33
CA ALA A 48 -6.02 12.00 25.72
C ALA A 48 -5.37 11.17 24.60
N VAL A 49 -6.19 10.52 23.77
CA VAL A 49 -5.78 9.67 22.65
C VAL A 49 -6.64 10.03 21.44
N SER A 50 -6.00 10.39 20.33
CA SER A 50 -6.64 10.77 19.06
C SER A 50 -6.97 9.57 18.16
N GLY A 51 -6.30 8.42 18.38
CA GLY A 51 -6.44 7.23 17.55
C GLY A 51 -5.51 6.10 17.98
N VAL A 52 -5.45 5.04 17.18
CA VAL A 52 -4.55 3.89 17.39
C VAL A 52 -3.91 3.50 16.07
N GLY A 53 -2.59 3.34 16.07
CA GLY A 53 -1.87 2.67 14.99
C GLY A 53 -1.84 1.16 15.26
N VAL A 54 -2.01 0.34 14.23
CA VAL A 54 -1.89 -1.13 14.35
C VAL A 54 -1.06 -1.73 13.22
N VAL A 55 -0.32 -2.78 13.55
CA VAL A 55 0.41 -3.64 12.63
C VAL A 55 -0.30 -4.98 12.59
N ILE A 56 -0.66 -5.37 11.38
CA ILE A 56 -1.31 -6.64 11.10
C ILE A 56 -0.48 -7.48 10.13
N CYS A 57 -0.65 -8.79 10.21
CA CYS A 57 -0.14 -9.69 9.17
C CYS A 57 -1.10 -9.70 7.97
N SER A 58 -0.75 -9.06 6.85
CA SER A 58 -1.61 -9.00 5.66
C SER A 58 -1.99 -10.38 5.09
N ARG A 59 -1.19 -11.43 5.34
CA ARG A 59 -1.48 -12.80 4.88
C ARG A 59 -2.61 -13.46 5.67
N HIS A 60 -2.71 -13.17 6.96
CA HIS A 60 -3.62 -13.86 7.88
C HIS A 60 -4.69 -12.92 8.47
N ALA A 61 -4.56 -11.62 8.25
CA ALA A 61 -5.28 -10.54 8.91
C ALA A 61 -5.31 -10.72 10.44
N LEU A 62 -4.15 -11.07 11.01
CA LEU A 62 -3.95 -11.18 12.46
C LEU A 62 -3.29 -9.91 12.98
N ILE A 63 -3.81 -9.37 14.07
CA ILE A 63 -3.17 -8.29 14.82
C ILE A 63 -1.89 -8.84 15.44
N ARG A 64 -0.76 -8.15 15.23
CA ARG A 64 0.53 -8.57 15.77
C ARG A 64 0.60 -8.29 17.26
N ARG A 65 1.31 -9.16 17.99
CA ARG A 65 1.76 -8.86 19.36
C ARG A 65 2.61 -7.61 19.35
N ASN A 66 2.42 -6.72 20.34
CA ASN A 66 3.10 -5.42 20.42
C ASN A 66 2.95 -4.60 19.12
N GLY A 67 1.88 -4.85 18.38
CA GLY A 67 1.58 -4.22 17.12
C GLY A 67 0.52 -3.14 17.25
N ALA A 68 0.15 -2.67 18.44
CA ALA A 68 -0.79 -1.57 18.60
C ALA A 68 -0.23 -0.48 19.54
N GLY A 69 -0.42 0.78 19.18
CA GLY A 69 0.02 1.92 19.99
C GLY A 69 -0.91 3.11 19.85
N ASP A 70 -1.13 3.82 20.96
CA ASP A 70 -1.98 5.01 20.97
C ASP A 70 -1.31 6.19 20.24
N LEU A 71 -2.13 6.99 19.56
CA LEU A 71 -1.74 8.17 18.80
C LEU A 71 -2.18 9.44 19.53
N GLN A 72 -1.27 10.37 19.80
CA GLN A 72 -1.54 11.56 20.61
C GLN A 72 -2.10 12.71 19.76
N LEU A 73 -1.51 12.91 18.59
CA LEU A 73 -1.82 14.02 17.69
C LEU A 73 -1.79 13.49 16.26
N GLY A 74 -2.58 12.44 15.99
CA GLY A 74 -2.50 11.69 14.75
C GLY A 74 -1.28 10.77 14.65
N GLU A 75 -1.14 10.17 13.47
CA GLU A 75 -0.07 9.23 13.16
C GLU A 75 1.24 9.98 12.89
N LYS A 76 2.32 9.57 13.56
CA LYS A 76 3.68 10.03 13.26
C LYS A 76 4.61 8.85 12.99
N TYR A 77 5.71 9.10 12.31
CA TYR A 77 6.77 8.13 12.06
C TYR A 77 7.31 7.54 13.36
N CYS A 78 7.48 8.33 14.43
CA CYS A 78 7.94 7.79 15.71
C CYS A 78 6.93 6.79 16.32
N ASN A 79 5.63 7.03 16.16
CA ASN A 79 4.59 6.09 16.59
C ASN A 79 4.69 4.80 15.77
N MET A 80 4.67 4.92 14.43
CA MET A 80 4.63 3.77 13.54
C MET A 80 5.93 2.96 13.55
N ASP A 81 7.09 3.62 13.65
CA ASP A 81 8.41 2.99 13.80
C ASP A 81 8.45 2.13 15.07
N TRP A 82 8.05 2.69 16.23
CA TRP A 82 8.03 1.92 17.47
C TRP A 82 7.14 0.68 17.36
N ILE A 83 5.91 0.87 16.85
CA ILE A 83 4.94 -0.22 16.75
C ILE A 83 5.44 -1.30 15.77
N ILE A 84 5.97 -0.94 14.60
CA ILE A 84 6.44 -1.93 13.62
C ILE A 84 7.71 -2.65 14.07
N PHE A 85 8.68 -1.93 14.63
CA PHE A 85 9.92 -2.54 15.10
C PHE A 85 9.66 -3.49 16.27
N LEU A 86 8.76 -3.12 17.19
CA LEU A 86 8.41 -4.01 18.30
C LEU A 86 7.54 -5.19 17.85
N ALA A 87 6.66 -5.01 16.86
CA ALA A 87 5.87 -6.10 16.25
C ALA A 87 6.71 -7.11 15.46
N LEU A 88 7.88 -6.67 14.97
CA LEU A 88 8.86 -7.48 14.26
C LEU A 88 9.99 -8.01 15.15
N ALA A 89 10.06 -7.58 16.42
CA ALA A 89 11.05 -8.08 17.36
C ALA A 89 10.98 -9.61 17.48
N GLY A 90 12.12 -10.28 17.25
CA GLY A 90 12.23 -11.74 17.23
C GLY A 90 11.70 -12.43 15.95
N VAL A 91 11.29 -11.68 14.92
CA VAL A 91 10.96 -12.22 13.60
C VAL A 91 12.24 -12.37 12.79
N ILE A 92 12.58 -13.60 12.41
CA ILE A 92 13.76 -13.92 11.60
C ILE A 92 13.27 -14.47 10.27
N LEU A 93 13.19 -13.59 9.26
CA LEU A 93 12.79 -13.92 7.90
C LEU A 93 13.80 -13.31 6.92
N PRO A 94 14.14 -13.98 5.80
CA PRO A 94 15.06 -13.43 4.81
C PRO A 94 14.47 -12.22 4.07
N TRP A 95 13.13 -12.10 4.07
CA TRP A 95 12.42 -11.03 3.39
C TRP A 95 11.15 -10.65 4.16
N ILE A 96 11.03 -9.37 4.48
CA ILE A 96 9.85 -8.73 5.06
C ILE A 96 9.27 -7.76 4.05
N PHE A 97 7.95 -7.83 3.85
CA PHE A 97 7.21 -6.91 3.00
C PHE A 97 6.22 -6.13 3.86
N ILE A 98 6.28 -4.80 3.83
CA ILE A 98 5.42 -3.92 4.64
C ILE A 98 4.51 -3.14 3.70
N THR A 99 3.21 -3.11 3.99
CA THR A 99 2.26 -2.22 3.31
C THR A 99 1.96 -1.04 4.21
N TYR A 100 2.05 0.18 3.67
CA TYR A 100 1.77 1.39 4.41
C TYR A 100 1.38 2.52 3.45
N ASP A 101 0.33 3.27 3.78
CA ASP A 101 -0.23 4.32 2.92
C ASP A 101 0.82 5.32 2.46
N ILE A 102 1.65 5.79 3.40
CA ILE A 102 2.76 6.71 3.11
C ILE A 102 4.11 6.00 3.03
N GLY A 103 4.08 4.70 2.69
CA GLY A 103 5.26 3.84 2.60
C GLY A 103 6.36 4.39 1.69
N CYS A 104 5.98 5.07 0.60
CA CYS A 104 6.94 5.71 -0.32
C CYS A 104 7.77 6.85 0.31
N GLN A 105 7.25 7.45 1.38
CA GLN A 105 7.91 8.52 2.12
C GLN A 105 8.62 7.96 3.34
N TRP A 106 7.90 7.11 4.08
CA TRP A 106 8.35 6.49 5.31
C TRP A 106 9.61 5.63 5.11
N LEU A 107 9.70 4.89 3.99
CA LEU A 107 10.83 4.00 3.68
C LEU A 107 12.17 4.74 3.58
N LYS A 108 12.19 6.01 3.13
CA LYS A 108 13.43 6.74 2.76
C LYS A 108 14.48 6.75 3.88
N ASN A 109 14.04 6.94 5.12
CA ASN A 109 14.91 6.98 6.30
C ASN A 109 14.68 5.80 7.25
N PHE A 110 13.96 4.76 6.82
CA PHE A 110 13.52 3.66 7.68
C PHE A 110 14.69 2.99 8.43
N ARG A 111 15.74 2.59 7.70
CA ARG A 111 16.92 1.96 8.32
C ARG A 111 17.71 2.91 9.22
N SER A 112 17.80 4.20 8.86
CA SER A 112 18.48 5.20 9.68
C SER A 112 17.75 5.42 11.00
N ARG A 113 16.42 5.58 10.97
CA ARG A 113 15.58 5.73 12.17
C ARG A 113 15.61 4.48 13.04
N MET A 114 15.67 3.29 12.44
CA MET A 114 15.78 2.02 13.16
C MET A 114 17.01 1.94 14.08
N LEU A 115 18.11 2.63 13.74
CA LEU A 115 19.33 2.64 14.56
C LEU A 115 19.14 3.36 15.91
N ASP A 116 18.12 4.21 16.04
CA ASP A 116 17.78 4.89 17.28
C ASP A 116 17.04 3.98 18.28
N PHE A 117 16.65 2.77 17.85
CA PHE A 117 15.94 1.79 18.66
C PHE A 117 16.89 0.75 19.28
N PRO A 118 16.49 0.11 20.41
CA PRO A 118 17.26 -0.97 21.01
C PRO A 118 17.56 -2.10 20.01
N GLU A 119 18.73 -2.75 20.15
CA GLU A 119 19.17 -3.83 19.25
C GLU A 119 18.11 -4.94 19.09
N SER A 120 17.36 -5.25 20.16
CA SER A 120 16.27 -6.24 20.13
C SER A 120 15.09 -5.89 19.22
N MET A 121 14.96 -4.63 18.82
CA MET A 121 13.93 -4.12 17.91
C MET A 121 14.46 -3.89 16.49
N GLN A 122 15.78 -3.98 16.29
CA GLN A 122 16.37 -3.76 14.97
C GLN A 122 16.19 -4.99 14.09
N ILE A 123 15.76 -4.77 12.85
CA ILE A 123 15.68 -5.79 11.82
C ILE A 123 17.10 -6.10 11.35
N ASP A 124 17.44 -7.38 11.27
CA ASP A 124 18.74 -7.83 10.80
C ASP A 124 19.14 -7.14 9.48
N PRO A 125 20.38 -6.63 9.34
CA PRO A 125 20.82 -5.92 8.13
C PRO A 125 20.77 -6.77 6.85
N THR A 126 20.84 -8.10 6.96
CA THR A 126 20.76 -9.03 5.84
C THR A 126 19.32 -9.34 5.41
N THR A 127 18.34 -9.01 6.25
CA THR A 127 16.91 -9.16 5.91
C THR A 127 16.54 -8.14 4.85
N ARG A 128 16.04 -8.59 3.70
CA ARG A 128 15.45 -7.70 2.69
C ARG A 128 14.16 -7.10 3.25
N VAL A 129 14.01 -5.78 3.16
CA VAL A 129 12.78 -5.08 3.54
C VAL A 129 12.30 -4.28 2.34
N ASP A 130 11.14 -4.66 1.81
CA ASP A 130 10.45 -3.91 0.76
C ASP A 130 9.17 -3.30 1.34
N VAL A 131 8.76 -2.18 0.77
CA VAL A 131 7.53 -1.48 1.14
C VAL A 131 6.67 -1.31 -0.10
N GLY A 132 5.37 -1.53 0.04
CA GLY A 132 4.37 -1.17 -0.95
C GLY A 132 3.29 -0.29 -0.34
N ILE A 133 2.48 0.31 -1.20
CA ILE A 133 1.30 1.06 -0.77
C ILE A 133 0.06 0.19 -1.02
N PRO A 134 -0.90 0.11 -0.08
CA PRO A 134 -2.14 -0.62 -0.26
C PRO A 134 -2.85 -0.27 -1.58
N SER A 135 -3.50 -1.27 -2.19
CA SER A 135 -3.96 -1.20 -3.58
C SER A 135 -5.05 -0.15 -3.81
N TRP A 136 -5.80 0.23 -2.78
CA TRP A 136 -6.75 1.34 -2.90
C TRP A 136 -6.06 2.69 -2.73
N HIS A 137 -5.15 2.77 -1.76
CA HIS A 137 -4.44 3.99 -1.40
C HIS A 137 -3.46 4.43 -2.50
N ILE A 138 -2.81 3.52 -3.21
CA ILE A 138 -1.85 3.86 -4.27
C ILE A 138 -2.41 4.79 -5.36
N ASN A 139 -3.72 4.76 -5.59
CA ASN A 139 -4.41 5.60 -6.57
C ASN A 139 -4.35 7.10 -6.25
N GLY A 140 -4.25 7.47 -4.97
CA GLY A 140 -4.12 8.87 -4.54
C GLY A 140 -2.68 9.35 -4.50
N HIS A 141 -1.71 8.57 -5.00
CA HIS A 141 -0.34 9.01 -5.17
C HIS A 141 -0.01 9.36 -6.62
N GLY A 142 1.00 10.21 -6.79
CA GLY A 142 1.59 10.56 -8.08
C GLY A 142 2.03 9.35 -8.91
N ARG A 143 2.16 9.58 -10.22
CA ARG A 143 2.49 8.54 -11.22
C ARG A 143 3.70 7.69 -10.80
N LYS A 144 4.77 8.32 -10.33
CA LYS A 144 5.98 7.61 -9.87
C LYS A 144 5.71 6.64 -8.72
N CYS A 145 4.86 7.01 -7.75
CA CYS A 145 4.52 6.09 -6.67
C CYS A 145 3.68 4.91 -7.19
N ARG A 146 2.74 5.18 -8.10
CA ARG A 146 1.89 4.15 -8.72
C ARG A 146 2.66 3.09 -9.50
N THR A 147 3.85 3.41 -9.98
CA THR A 147 4.72 2.45 -10.67
C THR A 147 5.69 1.77 -9.71
N ASP A 148 6.22 2.49 -8.73
CA ASP A 148 7.32 2.02 -7.87
C ASP A 148 6.85 1.26 -6.62
N PHE A 149 5.65 1.56 -6.11
CA PHE A 149 5.11 1.03 -4.85
C PHE A 149 3.80 0.24 -5.02
N CYS A 150 3.34 0.04 -6.26
CA CYS A 150 2.14 -0.76 -6.54
C CYS A 150 2.39 -2.24 -6.27
N LEU A 151 1.54 -2.84 -5.44
CA LEU A 151 1.65 -4.26 -5.08
C LEU A 151 1.55 -5.19 -6.28
N GLY A 152 0.73 -4.84 -7.28
CA GLY A 152 0.56 -5.64 -8.50
C GLY A 152 1.83 -5.77 -9.34
N TYR A 153 2.76 -4.82 -9.22
CA TYR A 153 4.04 -4.82 -9.93
C TYR A 153 5.21 -5.28 -9.05
N THR A 154 4.95 -5.54 -7.77
CA THR A 154 6.00 -5.82 -6.81
C THR A 154 6.19 -7.33 -6.62
N LYS A 155 7.41 -7.81 -6.90
CA LYS A 155 7.79 -9.20 -6.67
C LYS A 155 7.50 -9.60 -5.22
N GLY A 156 6.95 -10.79 -5.01
CA GLY A 156 6.69 -11.35 -3.68
C GLY A 156 5.42 -10.84 -3.00
N ALA A 157 4.83 -9.72 -3.44
CA ALA A 157 3.55 -9.23 -2.94
C ALA A 157 2.41 -10.23 -3.25
N GLY A 158 2.51 -10.99 -4.34
CA GLY A 158 1.50 -11.95 -4.74
C GLY A 158 0.17 -11.27 -5.05
N ARG A 159 -0.94 -11.78 -4.52
CA ARG A 159 -2.27 -11.17 -4.64
C ARG A 159 -2.70 -10.39 -3.38
N THR A 160 -1.73 -9.92 -2.60
CA THR A 160 -2.03 -9.11 -1.41
C THR A 160 -2.59 -7.75 -1.82
N CYS A 161 -3.69 -7.35 -1.17
CA CYS A 161 -4.30 -6.05 -1.39
C CYS A 161 -3.65 -4.97 -0.49
N GLY A 162 -3.24 -5.36 0.71
CA GLY A 162 -2.68 -4.45 1.71
C GLY A 162 -3.74 -3.70 2.53
N GLU A 163 -5.03 -3.96 2.26
CA GLU A 163 -6.19 -3.28 2.85
C GLU A 163 -6.81 -4.08 4.04
N GLU A 164 -6.05 -5.04 4.58
CA GLU A 164 -6.55 -5.91 5.62
C GLU A 164 -6.77 -5.15 6.96
N VAL A 165 -6.13 -3.99 7.12
CA VAL A 165 -6.21 -3.19 8.35
C VAL A 165 -7.51 -2.39 8.39
N GLU A 166 -7.95 -1.86 7.24
CA GLU A 166 -9.23 -1.19 7.00
C GLU A 166 -10.39 -2.16 7.21
N THR A 167 -10.23 -3.39 6.71
CA THR A 167 -11.22 -4.45 6.94
C THR A 167 -11.31 -4.79 8.43
N THR A 168 -10.18 -4.81 9.14
CA THR A 168 -10.15 -5.03 10.59
C THR A 168 -10.83 -3.87 11.34
N TRP A 169 -10.57 -2.63 10.93
CA TRP A 169 -11.22 -1.43 11.48
C TRP A 169 -12.73 -1.47 11.37
N SER A 170 -13.28 -1.96 10.26
CA SER A 170 -14.74 -2.10 10.10
C SER A 170 -15.39 -2.90 11.24
N SER A 171 -14.67 -3.88 11.81
CA SER A 171 -15.15 -4.73 12.90
C SER A 171 -14.97 -4.12 14.29
N THR A 172 -13.98 -3.24 14.47
CA THR A 172 -13.64 -2.64 15.77
C THR A 172 -14.17 -1.22 15.93
N ASN A 173 -14.55 -0.54 14.86
CA ASN A 173 -15.07 0.83 14.88
C ASN A 173 -16.34 0.96 15.76
N ALA A 174 -17.13 -0.11 15.87
CA ALA A 174 -18.29 -0.14 16.77
C ALA A 174 -17.93 0.05 18.26
N LEU A 175 -16.67 -0.22 18.63
CA LEU A 175 -16.17 -0.04 20.00
C LEU A 175 -15.81 1.41 20.29
N ALA A 176 -15.52 2.22 19.25
CA ALA A 176 -14.97 3.57 19.39
C ALA A 176 -15.75 4.46 20.39
N PRO A 177 -17.10 4.52 20.37
CA PRO A 177 -17.85 5.33 21.33
C PRO A 177 -17.71 4.86 22.78
N SER A 178 -17.51 3.55 23.00
CA SER A 178 -17.38 2.97 24.33
C SER A 178 -15.97 3.17 24.88
N VAL A 179 -14.95 2.85 24.08
CA VAL A 179 -13.54 2.93 24.50
C VAL A 179 -13.06 4.37 24.66
N ARG A 180 -13.72 5.35 24.03
CA ARG A 180 -13.38 6.77 24.17
C ARG A 180 -13.57 7.30 25.59
N GLU A 181 -14.58 6.82 26.32
CA GLU A 181 -14.89 7.28 27.67
C GLU A 181 -14.18 6.45 28.76
N MET A 182 -13.45 5.41 28.37
CA MET A 182 -12.73 4.53 29.30
C MET A 182 -11.40 5.14 29.76
N GLY A 183 -11.01 4.85 31.00
CA GLY A 183 -9.65 5.15 31.47
C GLY A 183 -8.58 4.35 30.69
N PRO A 184 -7.31 4.81 30.65
CA PRO A 184 -6.27 4.27 29.77
C PRO A 184 -6.11 2.74 29.84
N GLY A 185 -5.94 2.19 31.05
CA GLY A 185 -5.79 0.74 31.24
C GLY A 185 -7.03 -0.06 30.82
N ALA A 186 -8.23 0.38 31.22
CA ALA A 186 -9.48 -0.29 30.84
C ALA A 186 -9.72 -0.28 29.33
N ARG A 187 -9.33 0.82 28.68
CA ARG A 187 -9.38 0.97 27.22
C ARG A 187 -8.46 -0.02 26.52
N HIS A 188 -7.20 -0.12 26.97
CA HIS A 188 -6.21 -1.05 26.42
C HIS A 188 -6.65 -2.49 26.61
N ASP A 189 -7.12 -2.86 27.80
CA ASP A 189 -7.60 -4.21 28.09
C ASP A 189 -8.80 -4.57 27.22
N THR A 190 -9.76 -3.64 27.04
CA THR A 190 -10.94 -3.86 26.17
C THR A 190 -10.53 -4.10 24.72
N LEU A 191 -9.65 -3.27 24.16
CA LEU A 191 -9.19 -3.41 22.78
C LEU A 191 -8.33 -4.66 22.58
N ASN A 192 -7.44 -4.97 23.53
CA ASN A 192 -6.66 -6.20 23.53
C ASN A 192 -7.57 -7.44 23.52
N ASP A 193 -8.63 -7.46 24.32
CA ASP A 193 -9.59 -8.57 24.35
C ASP A 193 -10.29 -8.75 22.99
N HIS A 194 -10.78 -7.66 22.39
CA HIS A 194 -11.45 -7.71 21.09
C HIS A 194 -10.53 -8.16 19.96
N TRP A 195 -9.30 -7.65 19.89
CA TRP A 195 -8.34 -8.06 18.87
C TRP A 195 -7.81 -9.48 19.08
N ASN A 196 -7.62 -9.92 20.33
CA ASN A 196 -7.28 -11.31 20.62
C ASN A 196 -8.45 -12.25 20.26
N GLY A 197 -9.69 -11.85 20.53
CA GLY A 197 -10.89 -12.54 20.08
C GLY A 197 -10.97 -12.61 18.55
N TRP A 198 -10.66 -11.53 17.84
CA TRP A 198 -10.54 -11.51 16.38
C TRP A 198 -9.51 -12.52 15.90
N ASN A 199 -8.30 -12.47 16.45
CA ASN A 199 -7.22 -13.40 16.12
C ASN A 199 -7.65 -14.86 16.36
N PHE A 200 -8.26 -15.15 17.50
CA PHE A 200 -8.75 -16.49 17.83
C PHE A 200 -9.76 -17.01 16.80
N ARG A 201 -10.79 -16.21 16.46
CA ARG A 201 -11.79 -16.60 15.46
C ARG A 201 -11.16 -16.88 14.09
N LYS A 202 -10.19 -16.07 13.68
CA LYS A 202 -9.44 -16.26 12.44
C LYS A 202 -8.66 -17.58 12.48
N ILE A 203 -7.92 -17.83 13.55
CA ILE A 203 -7.12 -19.05 13.75
C ILE A 203 -7.99 -20.30 13.68
N VAL A 204 -9.13 -20.32 14.38
CA VAL A 204 -10.07 -21.45 14.33
C VAL A 204 -10.61 -21.68 12.91
N GLY A 205 -10.79 -20.61 12.13
CA GLY A 205 -11.23 -20.67 10.73
C GLY A 205 -10.14 -21.04 9.71
N PHE A 206 -8.86 -21.04 10.10
CA PHE A 206 -7.75 -21.18 9.14
C PHE A 206 -7.78 -22.48 8.35
N ARG A 207 -8.19 -23.59 8.96
CA ARG A 207 -8.28 -24.86 8.24
C ARG A 207 -9.14 -24.74 6.97
N ASN A 208 -10.34 -24.19 7.12
CA ASN A 208 -11.28 -24.05 6.00
C ASN A 208 -10.82 -22.97 5.03
N LEU A 209 -10.32 -21.85 5.55
CA LEU A 209 -9.81 -20.75 4.73
C LEU A 209 -8.64 -21.22 3.85
N PHE A 210 -7.62 -21.86 4.43
CA PHE A 210 -6.43 -22.31 3.71
C PHE A 210 -6.74 -23.41 2.71
N SER A 211 -7.64 -24.35 3.02
CA SER A 211 -8.08 -25.37 2.05
C SER A 211 -8.68 -24.70 0.80
N ARG A 212 -9.64 -23.79 0.99
CA ARG A 212 -10.28 -23.08 -0.12
C ARG A 212 -9.28 -22.23 -0.90
N CYS A 213 -8.44 -21.46 -0.20
CA CYS A 213 -7.44 -20.61 -0.84
C CYS A 213 -6.40 -21.45 -1.61
N PHE A 214 -6.04 -22.64 -1.12
CA PHE A 214 -5.12 -23.53 -1.83
C PHE A 214 -5.73 -24.10 -3.10
N GLU A 215 -6.98 -24.58 -3.05
CA GLU A 215 -7.71 -25.05 -4.23
C GLU A 215 -7.84 -23.96 -5.28
N GLU A 216 -8.23 -22.75 -4.86
CA GLU A 216 -8.32 -21.59 -5.75
C GLU A 216 -6.96 -21.22 -6.34
N ALA A 217 -5.90 -21.18 -5.52
CA ALA A 217 -4.56 -20.86 -5.97
C ALA A 217 -4.04 -21.88 -7.00
N ALA A 218 -4.27 -23.18 -6.79
CA ALA A 218 -3.87 -24.22 -7.74
C ALA A 218 -4.60 -24.07 -9.08
N LEU A 219 -5.92 -23.85 -9.04
CA LEU A 219 -6.75 -23.68 -10.24
C LEU A 219 -6.37 -22.40 -11.00
N MET A 220 -6.21 -21.28 -10.29
CA MET A 220 -5.82 -20.01 -10.89
C MET A 220 -4.37 -20.04 -11.41
N SER A 221 -3.46 -20.77 -10.76
CA SER A 221 -2.08 -20.92 -11.24
C SER A 221 -2.05 -21.59 -12.61
N ALA A 222 -2.79 -22.70 -12.78
CA ALA A 222 -2.87 -23.38 -14.08
C ALA A 222 -3.50 -22.48 -15.16
N LYS A 223 -4.64 -21.84 -14.84
CA LYS A 223 -5.34 -20.95 -15.77
C LYS A 223 -4.48 -19.76 -16.20
N HIS A 224 -3.85 -19.07 -15.26
CA HIS A 224 -3.03 -17.89 -15.59
C HIS A 224 -1.75 -18.27 -16.33
N SER A 225 -1.16 -19.44 -16.05
CA SER A 225 0.00 -19.94 -16.80
C SER A 225 -0.36 -20.17 -18.27
N GLU A 226 -1.48 -20.83 -18.56
CA GLU A 226 -1.95 -21.04 -19.93
C GLU A 226 -2.24 -19.72 -20.66
N ILE A 227 -2.89 -18.77 -19.99
CA ILE A 227 -3.16 -17.43 -20.55
C ILE A 227 -1.85 -16.70 -20.85
N PHE A 228 -0.89 -16.73 -19.92
CA PHE A 228 0.41 -16.09 -20.08
C PHE A 228 1.20 -16.69 -21.24
N GLU A 229 1.23 -18.01 -21.38
CA GLU A 229 1.91 -18.70 -22.48
C GLU A 229 1.27 -18.34 -23.83
N LYS A 230 -0.06 -18.40 -23.93
CA LYS A 230 -0.79 -18.02 -25.16
C LYS A 230 -0.55 -16.57 -25.55
N PHE A 231 -0.57 -15.65 -24.59
CA PHE A 231 -0.30 -14.25 -24.83
C PHE A 231 1.17 -14.01 -25.21
N SER A 232 2.11 -14.64 -24.53
CA SER A 232 3.54 -14.53 -24.85
C SER A 232 3.84 -15.05 -26.26
N ALA A 233 3.14 -16.10 -26.71
CA ALA A 233 3.28 -16.66 -28.05
C ALA A 233 2.81 -15.72 -29.18
N THR A 234 2.05 -14.66 -28.88
CA THR A 234 1.66 -13.66 -29.89
C THR A 234 2.78 -12.67 -30.22
N PHE A 235 3.88 -12.68 -29.47
CA PHE A 235 5.01 -11.78 -29.65
C PHE A 235 6.26 -12.53 -30.14
N PRO A 236 7.13 -11.88 -30.92
CA PRO A 236 8.41 -12.48 -31.31
C PRO A 236 9.27 -12.85 -30.08
N PRO A 237 9.97 -14.00 -30.08
CA PRO A 237 10.76 -14.47 -28.93
C PRO A 237 11.78 -13.44 -28.43
N GLU A 238 12.38 -12.67 -29.33
CA GLU A 238 13.32 -11.60 -29.00
C GLU A 238 12.68 -10.46 -28.21
N THR A 239 11.40 -10.16 -28.48
CA THR A 239 10.64 -9.14 -27.76
C THR A 239 10.32 -9.60 -26.35
N VAL A 240 9.88 -10.85 -26.20
CA VAL A 240 9.62 -11.47 -24.88
C VAL A 240 10.92 -11.49 -24.07
N ALA A 241 12.02 -11.98 -24.64
CA ALA A 241 13.30 -12.04 -23.95
C ALA A 241 13.83 -10.65 -23.53
N ARG A 242 13.57 -9.61 -24.33
CA ARG A 242 13.90 -8.23 -23.97
C ARG A 242 13.09 -7.76 -22.76
N TRP A 243 11.78 -8.01 -22.75
CA TRP A 243 10.89 -7.65 -21.63
C TRP A 243 11.26 -8.39 -20.34
N VAL A 244 11.53 -9.69 -20.40
CA VAL A 244 11.99 -10.47 -19.23
C VAL A 244 13.24 -9.84 -18.62
N ARG A 245 14.24 -9.50 -19.45
CA ARG A 245 15.46 -8.83 -18.95
C ARG A 245 15.19 -7.47 -18.32
N MET A 246 14.22 -6.71 -18.81
CA MET A 246 13.85 -5.42 -18.22
C MET A 246 13.22 -5.62 -16.83
N VAL A 247 12.30 -6.57 -16.70
CA VAL A 247 11.65 -6.91 -15.43
C VAL A 247 12.67 -7.45 -14.42
N GLU A 248 13.49 -8.43 -14.80
CA GLU A 248 14.52 -8.99 -13.91
C GLU A 248 15.52 -7.93 -13.43
N ARG A 249 15.92 -7.01 -14.32
CA ARG A 249 16.80 -5.90 -13.97
C ARG A 249 16.13 -4.97 -12.95
N TRP A 250 14.88 -4.58 -13.18
CA TRP A 250 14.10 -3.76 -12.25
C TRP A 250 13.91 -4.43 -10.89
N GLU A 251 13.55 -5.71 -10.87
CA GLU A 251 13.37 -6.47 -9.62
C GLU A 251 14.66 -6.63 -8.81
N SER A 252 15.82 -6.62 -9.48
CA SER A 252 17.14 -6.70 -8.85
C SER A 252 17.68 -5.34 -8.37
N ASP A 253 17.35 -4.26 -9.11
CA ASP A 253 17.79 -2.91 -8.83
C ASP A 253 16.66 -1.91 -9.20
N PRO A 254 15.89 -1.44 -8.20
CA PRO A 254 14.84 -0.43 -8.40
C PRO A 254 15.34 0.95 -8.84
N ARG A 255 16.64 1.12 -9.12
CA ARG A 255 17.19 2.30 -9.80
C ARG A 255 17.27 2.14 -11.32
N ALA A 256 17.07 0.92 -11.83
CA ALA A 256 16.98 0.67 -13.26
C ALA A 256 15.71 1.31 -13.85
N PRO A 257 15.61 1.46 -15.19
CA PRO A 257 14.37 1.91 -15.82
C PRO A 257 13.19 1.00 -15.44
N ASN A 258 12.13 1.58 -14.90
CA ASN A 258 10.92 0.85 -14.50
C ASN A 258 10.13 0.42 -15.75
N PRO A 259 9.99 -0.90 -16.02
CA PRO A 259 9.26 -1.38 -17.19
C PRO A 259 7.74 -1.15 -17.11
N TYR A 260 7.22 -0.81 -15.93
CA TYR A 260 5.80 -0.54 -15.68
C TYR A 260 5.45 0.95 -15.74
N ASP A 261 6.44 1.83 -15.90
CA ASP A 261 6.19 3.25 -16.12
C ASP A 261 5.80 3.49 -17.58
N GLU A 262 4.50 3.63 -17.83
CA GLU A 262 3.98 3.91 -19.16
C GLU A 262 4.42 5.29 -19.63
N PRO A 263 5.09 5.43 -20.78
CA PRO A 263 5.54 6.73 -21.27
C PRO A 263 4.36 7.69 -21.42
N GLU A 264 4.58 8.95 -21.05
CA GLU A 264 3.55 9.98 -21.11
C GLU A 264 3.09 10.15 -22.56
N GLN A 265 1.79 9.95 -22.82
CA GLN A 265 1.23 10.24 -24.13
C GLN A 265 1.16 11.75 -24.29
N THR A 266 2.17 12.32 -24.96
CA THR A 266 2.23 13.76 -25.27
C THR A 266 1.17 14.20 -26.28
N THR A 267 0.58 13.24 -27.00
CA THR A 267 -0.44 13.51 -28.01
C THR A 267 -1.81 13.52 -27.37
N THR A 268 -2.41 14.71 -27.26
CA THR A 268 -3.77 14.84 -26.75
C THR A 268 -4.79 14.45 -27.81
N LEU A 269 -6.03 14.15 -27.38
CA LEU A 269 -7.13 13.90 -28.30
C LEU A 269 -7.41 15.11 -29.21
N GLN A 270 -7.11 16.33 -28.74
CA GLN A 270 -7.16 17.55 -29.55
C GLN A 270 -6.07 17.58 -30.62
N ASP A 271 -4.85 17.13 -30.31
CA ASP A 271 -3.76 17.03 -31.29
C ASP A 271 -4.11 16.03 -32.38
N VAL A 272 -4.69 14.88 -32.01
CA VAL A 272 -5.17 13.88 -32.98
C VAL A 272 -6.29 14.47 -33.84
N ARG A 273 -7.28 15.16 -33.25
CA ARG A 273 -8.35 15.84 -34.00
C ARG A 273 -7.79 16.89 -34.96
N LEU A 274 -6.81 17.68 -34.52
CA LEU A 274 -6.16 18.70 -35.35
C LEU A 274 -5.38 18.07 -36.51
N GLU A 275 -4.66 16.98 -36.27
CA GLU A 275 -3.93 16.26 -37.31
C GLU A 275 -4.89 15.65 -38.35
N LEU A 276 -5.99 15.06 -37.90
CA LEU A 276 -7.04 14.53 -38.77
C LEU A 276 -7.70 15.63 -39.61
N ALA A 277 -8.04 16.77 -39.01
CA ALA A 277 -8.62 17.91 -39.73
C ALA A 277 -7.65 18.49 -40.78
N ARG A 278 -6.35 18.56 -40.47
CA ARG A 278 -5.31 18.95 -41.45
C ARG A 278 -5.23 17.94 -42.60
N LYS A 279 -5.26 16.63 -42.31
CA LYS A 279 -5.26 15.57 -43.32
C LYS A 279 -6.50 15.63 -44.22
N GLU A 280 -7.69 15.84 -43.66
CA GLU A 280 -8.92 16.02 -44.44
C GLU A 280 -8.85 17.26 -45.34
N THR A 281 -8.33 18.38 -44.83
CA THR A 281 -8.16 19.62 -45.60
C THR A 281 -7.21 19.41 -46.79
N LEU A 282 -6.10 18.69 -46.58
CA LEU A 282 -5.13 18.37 -47.63
C LEU A 282 -5.72 17.40 -48.67
N GLN A 283 -6.51 16.41 -48.24
CA GLN A 283 -7.19 15.48 -49.15
C GLN A 283 -8.23 16.19 -50.01
N LEU A 284 -9.01 17.11 -49.43
CA LEU A 284 -9.95 17.97 -50.16
C LEU A 284 -9.20 18.86 -51.17
N ALA A 285 -8.07 19.45 -50.77
CA ALA A 285 -7.23 20.24 -51.67
C ALA A 285 -6.62 19.41 -52.81
N ALA A 286 -6.35 18.12 -52.58
CA ALA A 286 -5.88 17.17 -53.59
C ALA A 286 -7.00 16.58 -54.47
N GLY A 287 -8.25 17.03 -54.31
CA GLY A 287 -9.38 16.61 -55.13
C GLY A 287 -10.05 15.30 -54.70
N TYR A 288 -9.68 14.75 -53.54
CA TYR A 288 -10.38 13.60 -52.96
C TYR A 288 -11.71 14.06 -52.33
N VAL A 289 -12.82 13.52 -52.82
CA VAL A 289 -14.16 13.81 -52.28
C VAL A 289 -14.55 12.70 -51.29
N PRO A 290 -14.87 13.02 -50.03
CA PRO A 290 -15.33 12.03 -49.06
C PRO A 290 -16.60 11.32 -49.57
N ARG A 291 -16.63 9.98 -49.50
CA ARG A 291 -17.76 9.16 -49.99
C ARG A 291 -19.03 9.25 -49.12
N HIS A 292 -18.92 9.76 -47.90
CA HIS A 292 -20.04 9.86 -46.95
C HIS A 292 -20.11 11.27 -46.34
N LYS A 293 -21.33 11.71 -46.01
CA LYS A 293 -21.61 13.04 -45.41
C LYS A 293 -21.09 13.21 -43.97
N VAL A 294 -20.64 12.11 -43.35
CA VAL A 294 -20.10 12.09 -41.99
C VAL A 294 -18.59 11.90 -42.09
N SER A 295 -17.82 12.95 -41.77
CA SER A 295 -16.38 12.81 -41.51
C SER A 295 -16.19 12.18 -40.13
N MET A 296 -15.03 11.60 -39.88
CA MET A 296 -14.70 10.95 -38.59
C MET A 296 -14.78 11.92 -37.39
N MET A 297 -14.90 13.24 -37.66
CA MET A 297 -15.16 14.27 -36.65
C MET A 297 -16.63 14.40 -36.20
N GLY A 298 -17.58 13.75 -36.89
CA GLY A 298 -18.99 13.73 -36.48
C GLY A 298 -19.37 12.59 -35.52
N PHE A 299 -18.40 11.74 -35.16
CA PHE A 299 -18.58 10.69 -34.17
C PHE A 299 -18.27 11.27 -32.79
N ASP A 300 -19.22 12.03 -32.23
CA ASP A 300 -19.24 12.32 -30.80
C ASP A 300 -19.55 11.01 -30.07
N LEU A 301 -18.52 10.32 -29.58
CA LEU A 301 -18.67 9.45 -28.43
C LEU A 301 -18.93 10.40 -27.25
N GLU A 302 -20.21 10.63 -26.94
CA GLU A 302 -20.59 11.21 -25.66
C GLU A 302 -19.91 10.40 -24.55
N ASP A 303 -19.00 11.05 -23.83
CA ASP A 303 -18.46 10.57 -22.57
C ASP A 303 -19.64 10.37 -21.61
N GLN A 304 -20.17 9.14 -21.56
CA GLN A 304 -21.04 8.72 -20.48
C GLN A 304 -20.18 8.47 -19.25
N GLN A 305 -20.16 9.50 -18.39
CA GLN A 305 -20.00 9.54 -16.92
C GLN A 305 -19.25 8.41 -16.24
#